data_AF-A0A257PKS7-F1
#
_entry.id   AF-A0A257PKS7-F1
#
_cell.length_a   1.000
_cell.length_b   1.000
_cell.length_c   1.000
_cell.angle_alpha   90.00
_cell.angle_beta   90.00
_cell.angle_gamma   90.00
#
_symmetry.space_group_name_H-M   'P 1'
#
loop_
_entity.id
_entity.type
_entity.pdbx_description
1 polymer ?
#
loop_
_entity_poly.entity_id
_entity_poly.type
_entity_poly.pdbx_seq_one_letter_code
_entity_poly.pdbx_strand_id
1 'polypeptide(L)'
;MADDPYRILKVSRNASQAEIRVAFLKLAKKYHPDLNAGNAKAEERFKKLNAAHAELTMRGEFALDNDPLLGPNGEVLPGGDSARRRPRKRRSPVADFFANILYGFLGIFVAIFKFIDTILTSIWTGVKILFAIR
;
A
#
# COMPACT_ATOMS: atom_id res chain seq x y z
N MET A 1 13.29 -13.06 -13.73
CA MET A 1 14.13 -11.89 -14.06
C MET A 1 13.71 -10.78 -13.12
N ALA A 2 14.62 -10.22 -12.34
CA ALA A 2 14.32 -9.12 -11.43
C ALA A 2 14.15 -7.85 -12.28
N ASP A 3 12.91 -7.45 -12.52
CA ASP A 3 12.62 -6.19 -13.19
C ASP A 3 13.04 -5.03 -12.28
N ASP A 4 13.80 -4.08 -12.83
CA ASP A 4 14.32 -2.93 -12.07
C ASP A 4 13.15 -2.10 -11.48
N PRO A 5 13.02 -2.01 -10.14
CA PRO A 5 11.87 -1.36 -9.50
C PRO A 5 11.77 0.13 -9.84
N TYR A 6 12.92 0.79 -10.08
CA TYR A 6 12.96 2.19 -10.50
C TYR A 6 12.38 2.38 -11.91
N ARG A 7 12.59 1.41 -12.81
CA ARG A 7 12.02 1.44 -14.17
C ARG A 7 10.51 1.20 -14.16
N ILE A 8 10.05 0.29 -13.30
CA ILE A 8 8.62 0.00 -13.15
C ILE A 8 7.86 1.25 -12.69
N LEU A 9 8.41 1.97 -11.71
CA LEU A 9 7.83 3.20 -11.16
C LEU A 9 8.14 4.44 -11.99
N LYS A 10 8.96 4.33 -13.05
CA LYS A 10 9.40 5.43 -13.91
C LYS A 10 10.07 6.57 -13.13
N VAL A 11 10.90 6.20 -12.17
CA VAL A 11 11.65 7.14 -11.33
C VAL A 11 13.15 6.98 -11.56
N SER A 12 13.90 8.02 -11.22
CA SER A 12 15.36 7.94 -11.20
C SER A 12 15.82 7.00 -10.08
N ARG A 13 17.00 6.38 -10.24
CA ARG A 13 17.64 5.57 -9.19
C ARG A 13 17.99 6.38 -7.94
N ASN A 14 18.16 7.69 -8.10
CA ASN A 14 18.43 8.64 -7.03
C ASN A 14 17.16 9.32 -6.51
N ALA A 15 15.97 8.84 -6.89
CA ALA A 15 14.71 9.47 -6.48
C ALA A 15 14.51 9.36 -4.97
N SER A 16 13.99 10.43 -4.36
CA SER A 16 13.66 10.43 -2.93
C SER A 16 12.47 9.52 -2.63
N GLN A 17 12.33 9.07 -1.38
CA GLN A 17 11.13 8.33 -0.96
C GLN A 17 9.83 9.08 -1.27
N ALA A 18 9.82 10.41 -1.14
CA ALA A 18 8.68 11.24 -1.47
C ALA A 18 8.33 11.17 -2.97
N GLU A 19 9.35 11.20 -3.84
CA GLU A 19 9.17 11.07 -5.29
C GLU A 19 8.70 9.68 -5.70
N ILE A 20 9.25 8.63 -5.08
CA ILE A 20 8.83 7.22 -5.29
C ILE A 20 7.36 7.06 -4.93
N ARG A 21 6.95 7.58 -3.77
CA ARG A 21 5.54 7.58 -3.34
C ARG A 21 4.69 8.33 -4.36
N VAL A 22 5.06 9.56 -4.74
CA VAL A 22 4.27 10.36 -5.71
C VAL A 22 4.14 9.69 -7.07
N ALA A 23 5.19 9.07 -7.59
CA ALA A 23 5.17 8.34 -8.85
C ALA A 23 4.26 7.10 -8.78
N PHE A 24 4.36 6.33 -7.69
CA PHE A 24 3.47 5.21 -7.41
C PHE A 24 2.00 5.64 -7.41
N LEU A 25 1.65 6.74 -6.72
CA LEU A 25 0.28 7.26 -6.67
C LEU A 25 -0.26 7.59 -8.07
N LYS A 26 0.56 8.23 -8.92
CA LYS A 26 0.17 8.58 -10.29
C LYS A 26 -0.11 7.33 -11.15
N LEU A 27 0.73 6.30 -11.01
CA LEU A 27 0.59 5.06 -11.77
C LEU A 27 -0.56 4.18 -11.24
N ALA A 28 -0.74 4.13 -9.92
CA ALA A 28 -1.84 3.42 -9.28
C ALA A 28 -3.21 4.01 -9.65
N LYS A 29 -3.33 5.34 -9.83
CA LYS A 29 -4.54 5.95 -10.41
C LYS A 29 -4.81 5.45 -11.81
N LYS A 30 -3.78 5.37 -12.65
CA LYS A 30 -3.91 4.99 -14.06
C LYS A 30 -4.31 3.53 -14.24
N TYR A 31 -3.76 2.64 -13.41
CA TYR A 31 -4.00 1.20 -13.47
C TYR A 31 -4.97 0.71 -12.39
N HIS A 32 -5.79 1.60 -11.85
CA HIS A 32 -6.73 1.24 -10.79
C HIS A 32 -7.72 0.17 -11.27
N PRO A 33 -8.03 -0.87 -10.46
CA PRO A 33 -8.93 -1.95 -10.85
C PRO A 33 -10.36 -1.48 -11.11
N ASP A 34 -10.81 -0.42 -10.43
CA ASP A 34 -12.15 0.17 -10.64
C ASP A 34 -12.29 0.84 -12.02
N LEU A 35 -11.22 1.51 -12.48
CA LEU A 35 -11.22 2.19 -13.78
C LEU A 35 -10.88 1.24 -14.94
N ASN A 36 -10.30 0.08 -14.63
CA ASN A 36 -9.83 -0.92 -15.60
C ASN A 36 -10.46 -2.30 -15.32
N ALA A 37 -11.70 -2.32 -14.86
CA ALA A 37 -12.41 -3.55 -14.54
C ALA A 37 -12.41 -4.49 -15.76
N GLY A 38 -11.93 -5.72 -15.57
CA GLY A 38 -11.83 -6.74 -16.64
C GLY A 38 -10.55 -6.72 -17.47
N ASN A 39 -9.59 -5.83 -17.21
CA ASN A 39 -8.32 -5.80 -17.94
C ASN A 39 -7.19 -6.48 -17.17
N ALA A 40 -6.93 -7.76 -17.49
CA ALA A 40 -5.86 -8.55 -16.87
C ALA A 40 -4.45 -7.91 -16.99
N LYS A 41 -4.19 -7.13 -18.04
CA LYS A 41 -2.89 -6.44 -18.21
C LYS A 41 -2.74 -5.26 -17.25
N ALA A 42 -3.84 -4.59 -16.90
CA ALA A 42 -3.81 -3.51 -15.92
C ALA A 42 -3.55 -4.06 -14.52
N GLU A 43 -4.18 -5.18 -14.18
CA GLU A 43 -3.97 -5.89 -12.91
C GLU A 43 -2.52 -6.38 -12.76
N GLU A 44 -1.95 -7.00 -13.80
CA GLU A 44 -0.56 -7.47 -13.77
C GLU A 44 0.43 -6.30 -13.58
N ARG A 45 0.19 -5.17 -14.26
CA ARG A 45 0.98 -3.96 -14.08
C ARG A 45 0.84 -3.39 -12.67
N PHE A 46 -0.36 -3.40 -12.10
CA PHE A 46 -0.60 -2.95 -10.74
C PHE A 46 0.15 -3.82 -9.71
N LYS A 47 0.15 -5.15 -9.89
CA LYS A 47 0.95 -6.08 -9.06
C LYS A 47 2.44 -5.75 -9.12
N LYS A 48 2.99 -5.51 -10.31
CA LYS A 48 4.41 -5.11 -10.47
C LYS A 48 4.73 -3.77 -9.81
N LEU A 49 3.83 -2.80 -9.90
CA LEU A 49 3.98 -1.49 -9.24
C LEU A 49 4.03 -1.62 -7.72
N ASN A 50 3.16 -2.45 -7.13
CA ASN A 50 3.15 -2.71 -5.70
C ASN A 50 4.43 -3.39 -5.22
N ALA A 51 4.89 -4.41 -5.94
CA ALA A 51 6.13 -5.11 -5.60
C ALA A 51 7.34 -4.17 -5.64
N ALA A 52 7.47 -3.36 -6.71
CA ALA A 52 8.53 -2.37 -6.83
C ALA A 52 8.49 -1.31 -5.73
N HIS A 53 7.30 -0.79 -5.39
CA HIS A 53 7.14 0.18 -4.32
C HIS A 53 7.49 -0.40 -2.95
N ALA A 54 7.04 -1.63 -2.64
CA ALA A 54 7.35 -2.29 -1.39
C ALA A 54 8.86 -2.52 -1.22
N GLU A 55 9.54 -2.97 -2.28
CA GLU A 55 10.99 -3.17 -2.28
C GLU A 55 11.75 -1.85 -2.06
N LEU A 56 11.39 -0.78 -2.78
CA LEU A 56 12.03 0.53 -2.60
C LEU A 56 11.74 1.16 -1.25
N THR A 57 10.52 0.96 -0.74
CA THR A 57 10.13 1.45 0.60
C THR A 57 10.97 0.74 1.66
N MET A 58 11.04 -0.60 1.64
CA MET A 58 11.88 -1.35 2.58
C MET A 58 13.37 -0.97 2.50
N ARG A 59 13.90 -0.72 1.29
CA ARG A 59 15.29 -0.26 1.11
C ARG A 59 15.52 1.15 1.66
N GLY A 60 14.54 2.03 1.57
CA GLY A 60 14.64 3.41 2.04
C GLY A 60 14.31 3.58 3.52
N GLU A 61 13.49 2.71 4.12
CA GLU A 61 12.96 2.85 5.48
C GLU A 61 14.01 2.56 6.56
N PHE A 62 15.06 1.78 6.23
CA PHE A 62 16.23 1.62 7.10
C PHE A 62 17.16 2.85 7.13
N ALA A 63 16.86 3.88 6.32
CA ALA A 63 17.49 5.18 6.44
C ALA A 63 16.59 6.11 7.26
N LEU A 64 16.94 6.25 8.54
CA LEU A 64 16.59 7.34 9.47
C LEU A 64 15.32 7.16 10.31
N ASP A 65 15.55 6.96 11.60
CA ASP A 65 14.83 7.58 12.71
C ASP A 65 14.62 9.09 12.46
N ASN A 66 13.69 9.47 11.58
CA ASN A 66 13.26 10.86 11.44
C ASN A 66 12.24 11.17 12.55
N ASP A 67 12.66 11.05 13.81
CA ASP A 67 11.94 11.63 14.92
C ASP A 67 12.09 13.16 14.82
N PRO A 68 11.01 13.96 14.67
CA PRO A 68 11.09 15.40 14.42
C PRO A 68 11.75 16.23 15.53
N LEU A 69 12.18 15.58 16.62
CA LEU A 69 12.83 16.17 17.78
C LEU A 69 14.36 16.07 17.76
N LEU A 70 14.97 15.33 16.82
CA LEU A 70 16.42 15.19 16.70
C LEU A 70 16.96 15.92 15.45
N GLY A 71 17.94 16.79 15.64
CA GLY A 71 18.70 17.44 14.57
C GLY A 71 19.67 16.48 13.86
N PRO A 72 20.30 16.91 12.74
CA PRO A 72 21.13 16.05 11.88
C PRO A 72 22.36 15.41 12.55
N ASN A 73 22.72 15.84 13.77
CA ASN A 73 23.83 15.31 14.58
C ASN A 73 23.37 14.66 15.90
N GLY A 74 22.07 14.40 16.08
CA GLY A 74 21.52 13.83 17.32
C GLY A 74 21.27 14.84 18.45
N GLU A 75 21.28 16.15 18.15
CA GLU A 75 20.97 17.21 19.12
C GLU A 75 19.46 17.43 19.30
N VAL A 76 19.01 17.63 20.55
CA VAL A 76 17.61 17.99 20.89
C VAL A 76 17.43 19.51 20.79
N LEU A 77 16.51 19.99 19.95
CA LEU A 77 16.33 21.43 19.72
C LEU A 77 15.52 22.13 20.83
N PRO A 78 16.02 23.23 21.44
CA PRO A 78 15.28 23.97 22.46
C PRO A 78 14.34 25.04 21.86
N GLY A 79 13.05 25.00 22.26
CA GLY A 79 12.19 26.19 22.39
C GLY A 79 11.13 26.45 21.31
N GLY A 80 9.87 26.65 21.74
CA GLY A 80 8.87 27.36 20.95
C GLY A 80 7.43 27.23 21.44
N ASP A 81 7.01 28.07 22.40
CA ASP A 81 5.64 28.28 22.90
C ASP A 81 4.64 28.80 21.84
N SER A 82 4.53 28.15 20.69
CA SER A 82 3.63 28.51 19.58
C SER A 82 2.28 27.80 19.64
N ALA A 83 1.90 27.33 20.83
CA ALA A 83 0.67 26.59 21.07
C ALA A 83 -0.57 27.49 21.01
N ARG A 84 -1.10 27.76 19.80
CA ARG A 84 -2.56 27.83 19.50
C ARG A 84 -2.98 28.18 18.06
N ARG A 85 -2.14 28.01 17.04
CA ARG A 85 -2.70 27.84 15.69
C ARG A 85 -3.08 26.38 15.52
N ARG A 86 -4.36 26.04 15.74
CA ARG A 86 -4.87 24.69 15.43
C ARG A 86 -4.40 24.36 14.01
N PRO A 87 -3.58 23.32 13.79
CA PRO A 87 -3.15 22.97 12.46
C PRO A 87 -4.43 22.69 11.68
N ARG A 88 -4.72 23.48 10.64
CA ARG A 88 -5.66 23.05 9.60
C ARG A 88 -5.06 21.75 9.10
N LYS A 89 -5.69 20.63 9.46
CA LYS A 89 -5.35 19.30 8.97
C LYS A 89 -5.36 19.41 7.45
N ARG A 90 -4.20 19.66 6.85
CA ARG A 90 -4.04 19.67 5.41
C ARG A 90 -4.45 18.27 5.00
N ARG A 91 -5.65 18.12 4.42
CA ARG A 91 -6.08 16.85 3.82
C ARG A 91 -4.92 16.41 2.94
N SER A 92 -4.28 15.31 3.29
CA SER A 92 -3.18 14.83 2.49
C SER A 92 -3.81 14.11 1.31
N PRO A 93 -3.65 14.63 0.07
CA PRO A 93 -4.24 13.98 -1.12
C PRO A 93 -3.72 12.54 -1.29
N VAL A 94 -2.59 12.25 -0.64
CA VAL A 94 -1.97 10.94 -0.52
C VAL A 94 -2.75 10.01 0.40
N ALA A 95 -3.13 10.44 1.62
CA ALA A 95 -3.91 9.57 2.52
C ALA A 95 -5.34 9.35 2.01
N ASP A 96 -5.97 10.36 1.40
CA ASP A 96 -7.30 10.20 0.80
C ASP A 96 -7.25 9.20 -0.38
N PHE A 97 -6.13 9.19 -1.12
CA PHE A 97 -5.88 8.22 -2.17
C PHE A 97 -5.59 6.81 -1.66
N PHE A 98 -4.73 6.65 -0.65
CA PHE A 98 -4.48 5.35 -0.05
C PHE A 98 -5.71 4.79 0.66
N ALA A 99 -6.54 5.64 1.28
CA ALA A 99 -7.83 5.23 1.82
C ALA A 99 -8.71 4.68 0.68
N ASN A 100 -8.95 5.42 -0.40
CA ASN A 100 -9.77 4.91 -1.51
C ASN A 100 -9.18 3.65 -2.17
N ILE A 101 -7.86 3.53 -2.27
CA ILE A 101 -7.20 2.32 -2.81
C ILE A 101 -7.33 1.13 -1.87
N LEU A 102 -7.02 1.29 -0.58
CA LEU A 102 -7.15 0.19 0.38
C LEU A 102 -8.61 -0.20 0.54
N TYR A 103 -9.55 0.74 0.58
CA TYR A 103 -10.98 0.42 0.67
C TYR A 103 -11.50 -0.29 -0.59
N GLY A 104 -11.00 0.06 -1.79
CA GLY A 104 -11.34 -0.63 -3.04
C GLY A 104 -10.75 -2.05 -3.15
N PHE A 105 -9.51 -2.25 -2.69
CA PHE A 105 -8.89 -3.59 -2.61
C PHE A 105 -9.46 -4.43 -1.47
N LEU A 106 -9.80 -3.82 -0.33
CA LEU A 106 -10.36 -4.51 0.85
C LEU A 106 -11.69 -5.16 0.51
N GLY A 107 -12.50 -4.57 -0.37
CA GLY A 107 -13.72 -5.21 -0.88
C GLY A 107 -13.45 -6.53 -1.61
N ILE A 108 -12.42 -6.56 -2.48
CA ILE A 108 -11.98 -7.77 -3.17
C ILE A 108 -11.36 -8.77 -2.18
N PHE A 109 -10.55 -8.31 -1.23
CA PHE A 109 -9.97 -9.18 -0.19
C PHE A 109 -11.04 -9.79 0.71
N VAL A 110 -12.07 -9.03 1.10
CA VAL A 110 -13.22 -9.53 1.87
C VAL A 110 -14.02 -10.53 1.02
N ALA A 111 -14.25 -10.27 -0.26
CA ALA A 111 -14.94 -11.21 -1.15
C ALA A 111 -14.16 -12.52 -1.34
N ILE A 112 -12.84 -12.45 -1.54
CA ILE A 112 -11.95 -13.62 -1.62
C ILE A 112 -11.96 -14.39 -0.30
N PHE A 113 -11.88 -13.69 0.83
CA PHE A 113 -11.90 -14.33 2.15
C PHE A 113 -13.24 -15.04 2.39
N LYS A 114 -14.38 -14.42 2.07
CA LYS A 114 -15.70 -15.08 2.17
C LYS A 114 -15.87 -16.23 1.18
N PHE A 115 -15.28 -16.16 0.00
CA PHE A 115 -15.28 -17.26 -0.97
C PHE A 115 -14.50 -18.47 -0.44
N ILE A 116 -13.31 -18.24 0.12
CA ILE A 116 -12.50 -19.28 0.77
C ILE A 116 -13.24 -19.87 1.97
N ASP A 117 -13.84 -19.02 2.80
CA ASP A 117 -14.61 -19.43 3.98
C ASP A 117 -15.81 -20.31 3.58
N THR A 118 -16.47 -19.99 2.46
CA THR A 118 -17.56 -20.79 1.88
C THR A 118 -17.07 -22.16 1.41
N ILE A 119 -15.93 -22.22 0.72
CA ILE A 119 -15.32 -23.48 0.26
C ILE A 119 -14.92 -24.35 1.46
N LEU A 120 -14.26 -23.76 2.46
CA LEU A 120 -13.84 -24.46 3.68
C LEU A 120 -15.04 -24.99 4.47
N THR A 121 -16.09 -24.17 4.60
CA THR A 121 -17.33 -24.59 5.28
C THR A 121 -18.02 -25.72 4.52
N SER A 122 -18.06 -25.66 3.17
CA SER A 122 -18.67 -26.71 2.34
C SER A 122 -17.91 -28.04 2.45
N ILE A 123 -16.57 -28.01 2.41
CA ILE A 123 -15.72 -29.19 2.59
C ILE A 123 -15.92 -29.79 3.99
N TRP A 124 -15.88 -28.97 5.03
CA TRP A 124 -16.04 -29.45 6.41
C TRP A 124 -17.43 -30.02 6.69
N THR A 125 -18.47 -29.42 6.09
CA THR A 125 -19.85 -29.94 6.19
C THR A 125 -20.00 -31.28 5.46
N GLY A 126 -19.38 -31.43 4.28
CA GLY A 126 -19.35 -32.71 3.56
C GLY A 126 -18.63 -33.81 4.34
N VAL A 127 -17.49 -33.50 4.97
CA VAL A 127 -16.76 -34.45 5.83
C VAL A 127 -17.58 -34.85 7.06
N LYS A 128 -18.29 -33.90 7.69
CA LYS A 128 -19.18 -34.19 8.81
C LYS A 128 -20.33 -35.13 8.45
N ILE A 129 -20.96 -34.91 7.29
CA ILE A 129 -22.06 -35.78 6.81
C ILE A 129 -21.53 -37.19 6.53
N LEU A 130 -20.35 -37.30 5.90
CA LEU A 130 -19.72 -38.60 5.63
C LEU A 130 -19.39 -39.38 6.91
N PHE A 131 -18.95 -38.69 7.97
CA PHE A 131 -18.66 -39.32 9.27
C PHE A 131 -19.92 -39.61 10.09
N ALA A 132 -21.01 -38.87 9.88
CA ALA A 132 -22.30 -39.10 10.56
C ALA A 132 -23.11 -40.28 9.99
N ILE A 133 -22.77 -40.76 8.78
CA ILE A 133 -23.41 -41.91 8.11
C ILE A 133 -22.65 -43.22 8.41
N ARG A 134 -21.50 -43.17 9.10
CA ARG A 134 -20.65 -44.32 9.44
C ARG A 134 -20.95 -44.92 10.81
#